data_AF-A0A935BEK4-F1
#
_entry.id   AF-A0A935BEK4-F1
#
_cell.length_a   1.000
_cell.length_b   1.000
_cell.length_c   1.000
_cell.angle_alpha   90.00
_cell.angle_beta   90.00
_cell.angle_gamma   90.00
#
_symmetry.space_group_name_H-M   'P 1'
#
loop_
_entity.id
_entity.type
_entity.pdbx_description
1 polymer ?
#
loop_
_entity_poly.entity_id
_entity_poly.type
_entity_poly.pdbx_seq_one_letter_code
_entity_poly.pdbx_strand_id
1 'polypeptide(L)'
;MKKDTQKNLLTVLVEDYFHVGAFENLIHQRNWQNFEPRVEQNTIKALDLLDRYDAKATFFVLGWIAELNPGLMREIVARGHEVGSRGFYHRSPKNLTPEEFREDLRRTNDAIEKASGQRVVGYRAAEKLTFEQSEWILEILADEGFAYDASFLPTKNSEKSKRVAHQVHRDGKAIWEFPYATADLGVGLLPISGGNYYRQMPYTLMRHAVKKWHERSEDPFVFYFHTWELDPEQPRISAASKFNRIRHYRKLDKMEWILHENLALYRCTSVADHLGIADDLVSEKVQEIVVDTPKKVKAKAADLTPVSIVVPCYNETESLPYLAKTLRSVESQLNDIGYSSKIIFVDDCSTDNTVGTIEELFGGRDDVRIVRHEVNKGRRGRYHHRHSSG
;
A
#
# COMPACT_ATOMS: atom_id res chain seq x y z
N MET A 1 38.51 12.45 -7.38
CA MET A 1 37.25 12.06 -6.72
C MET A 1 36.26 11.67 -7.81
N LYS A 2 35.99 10.37 -8.01
CA LYS A 2 34.90 9.93 -8.90
C LYS A 2 33.59 10.33 -8.23
N LYS A 3 32.67 10.94 -8.97
CA LYS A 3 31.27 11.14 -8.53
C LYS A 3 30.74 9.78 -8.10
N ASP A 4 30.50 9.62 -6.82
CA ASP A 4 29.92 8.43 -6.22
C ASP A 4 28.43 8.44 -6.60
N THR A 5 28.11 7.99 -7.82
CA THR A 5 26.72 7.76 -8.22
C THR A 5 26.13 6.76 -7.24
N GLN A 6 25.11 7.17 -6.47
CA GLN A 6 24.50 6.36 -5.42
C GLN A 6 24.06 5.00 -5.98
N LYS A 7 24.82 3.96 -5.67
CA LYS A 7 24.56 2.59 -6.13
C LYS A 7 23.52 1.86 -5.30
N ASN A 8 22.88 2.50 -4.33
CA ASN A 8 21.90 1.84 -3.47
C ASN A 8 20.52 2.44 -3.71
N LEU A 9 19.63 1.60 -4.20
CA LEU A 9 18.23 1.97 -4.41
C LEU A 9 17.45 1.44 -3.22
N LEU A 10 16.79 2.33 -2.49
CA LEU A 10 15.95 1.92 -1.37
C LEU A 10 14.49 1.97 -1.80
N THR A 11 13.81 0.85 -1.60
CA THR A 11 12.39 0.71 -1.91
C THR A 11 11.61 0.39 -0.64
N VAL A 12 10.59 1.19 -0.33
CA VAL A 12 9.74 1.03 0.85
C VAL A 12 8.37 0.55 0.40
N LEU A 13 7.93 -0.59 0.92
CA LEU A 13 6.61 -1.13 0.61
C LEU A 13 5.63 -0.61 1.65
N VAL A 14 4.74 0.29 1.22
CA VAL A 14 3.73 0.90 2.09
C VAL A 14 2.56 -0.08 2.20
N GLU A 15 2.61 -0.87 3.27
CA GLU A 15 1.65 -1.92 3.58
C GLU A 15 1.31 -1.88 5.06
N ASP A 16 0.08 -2.29 5.37
CA ASP A 16 -0.35 -2.57 6.72
C ASP A 16 -0.20 -4.06 7.03
N TYR A 17 -0.23 -4.43 8.31
CA TYR A 17 0.02 -5.80 8.75
C TYR A 17 -0.95 -6.83 8.16
N PHE A 18 -2.15 -6.41 7.77
CA PHE A 18 -3.19 -7.26 7.19
C PHE A 18 -3.21 -7.29 5.66
N HIS A 19 -2.42 -6.45 4.97
CA HIS A 19 -2.26 -6.49 3.51
C HIS A 19 -1.30 -7.60 3.05
N VAL A 20 -0.42 -8.05 3.95
CA VAL A 20 0.74 -8.88 3.62
C VAL A 20 0.32 -10.21 3.02
N GLY A 21 0.99 -10.64 1.94
CA GLY A 21 0.70 -11.91 1.26
C GLY A 21 0.73 -13.16 2.17
N ALA A 22 1.38 -13.09 3.33
CA ALA A 22 1.33 -14.15 4.35
C ALA A 22 -0.08 -14.42 4.90
N PHE A 23 -1.00 -13.46 4.78
CA PHE A 23 -2.38 -13.53 5.25
C PHE A 23 -3.42 -13.44 4.13
N GLU A 24 -3.01 -13.44 2.85
CA GLU A 24 -3.93 -13.26 1.70
C GLU A 24 -5.08 -14.29 1.68
N ASN A 25 -4.80 -15.54 2.08
CA ASN A 25 -5.81 -16.60 2.17
C ASN A 25 -6.67 -16.55 3.44
N LEU A 26 -6.38 -15.64 4.37
CA LEU A 26 -7.07 -15.49 5.66
C LEU A 26 -7.84 -14.17 5.75
N ILE A 27 -7.27 -13.09 5.22
CA ILE A 27 -7.80 -11.75 5.27
C ILE A 27 -8.11 -11.31 3.84
N HIS A 28 -9.38 -11.43 3.48
CA HIS A 28 -9.86 -10.93 2.20
C HIS A 28 -9.95 -9.40 2.21
N GLN A 29 -9.70 -8.79 1.05
CA GLN A 29 -9.68 -7.34 0.83
C GLN A 29 -10.93 -6.62 1.33
N ARG A 30 -12.10 -7.24 1.15
CA ARG A 30 -13.39 -6.72 1.65
C ARG A 30 -13.46 -6.52 3.17
N ASN A 31 -12.57 -7.17 3.92
CA ASN A 31 -12.53 -7.11 5.38
C ASN A 31 -11.47 -6.14 5.91
N TRP A 32 -10.66 -5.50 5.05
CA TRP A 32 -9.57 -4.63 5.49
C TRP A 32 -10.03 -3.48 6.39
N GLN A 33 -11.21 -2.91 6.11
CA GLN A 33 -11.84 -1.87 6.93
C GLN A 33 -12.15 -2.29 8.39
N ASN A 34 -12.13 -3.58 8.70
CA ASN A 34 -12.38 -4.10 10.04
C ASN A 34 -11.11 -4.15 10.91
N PHE A 35 -9.94 -3.88 10.33
CA PHE A 35 -8.66 -3.89 11.04
C PHE A 35 -8.25 -2.47 11.42
N GLU A 36 -7.61 -2.34 12.58
CA GLU A 36 -7.04 -1.06 13.02
C GLU A 36 -5.86 -0.70 12.12
N PRO A 37 -5.90 0.41 11.36
CA PRO A 37 -4.80 0.79 10.50
C PRO A 37 -3.58 1.21 11.32
N ARG A 38 -2.41 0.70 10.94
CA ARG A 38 -1.09 1.06 11.49
C ARG A 38 -0.18 1.67 10.42
N VAL A 39 -0.60 1.68 9.15
CA VAL A 39 0.22 2.11 8.02
C VAL A 39 0.72 3.54 8.15
N GLU A 40 -0.10 4.49 8.60
CA GLU A 40 0.30 5.90 8.70
C GLU A 40 1.45 6.07 9.69
N GLN A 41 1.25 5.66 10.96
CA GLN A 41 2.30 5.75 11.99
C GLN A 41 3.61 5.03 11.57
N ASN A 42 3.49 3.91 10.87
CA ASN A 42 4.63 3.10 10.46
C ASN A 42 5.37 3.71 9.27
N THR A 43 4.65 4.39 8.39
CA THR A 43 5.23 5.16 7.29
C THR A 43 5.92 6.42 7.81
N ILE A 44 5.33 7.13 8.78
CA ILE A 44 5.99 8.27 9.44
C ILE A 44 7.29 7.83 10.13
N LYS A 45 7.29 6.70 10.86
CA LYS A 45 8.52 6.14 11.44
C LYS A 45 9.59 5.85 10.38
N ALA A 46 9.18 5.34 9.21
CA ALA A 46 10.09 5.09 8.11
C ALA A 46 10.68 6.40 7.58
N LEU A 47 9.86 7.42 7.33
CA LEU A 47 10.30 8.74 6.89
C LEU A 47 11.26 9.39 7.90
N ASP A 48 10.92 9.39 9.19
CA ASP A 48 11.78 9.92 10.25
C ASP A 48 13.12 9.18 10.36
N LEU A 49 13.16 7.90 10.02
CA LEU A 49 14.40 7.14 9.94
C LEU A 49 15.22 7.56 8.73
N LEU A 50 14.61 7.74 7.56
CA LEU A 50 15.30 8.15 6.34
C LEU A 50 15.88 9.57 6.45
N ASP A 51 15.14 10.50 7.06
CA ASP A 51 15.60 11.88 7.29
C ASP A 51 16.87 11.94 8.14
N ARG A 52 16.99 11.07 9.16
CA ARG A 52 18.20 10.98 10.01
C ARG A 52 19.47 10.65 9.23
N TYR A 53 19.34 10.02 8.06
CA TYR A 53 20.46 9.57 7.24
C TYR A 53 20.59 10.33 5.91
N ASP A 54 19.79 11.37 5.68
CA ASP A 54 19.70 12.04 4.38
C ASP A 54 19.51 11.02 3.22
N ALA A 55 18.69 10.00 3.48
CA ALA A 55 18.43 8.92 2.54
C ALA A 55 17.14 9.20 1.76
N LYS A 56 17.17 8.99 0.43
CA LYS A 56 15.97 8.98 -0.41
C LYS A 56 15.59 7.55 -0.77
N ALA A 57 14.34 7.37 -1.16
CA ALA A 57 13.74 6.07 -1.41
C ALA A 57 12.53 6.19 -2.34
N THR A 58 12.16 5.07 -2.93
CA THR A 58 10.90 4.88 -3.66
C THR A 58 9.89 4.18 -2.75
N PHE A 59 8.76 4.82 -2.48
CA PHE A 59 7.65 4.27 -1.72
C PHE A 59 6.63 3.65 -2.69
N PHE A 60 6.54 2.32 -2.70
CA PHE A 60 5.52 1.61 -3.48
C PHE A 60 4.23 1.47 -2.66
N VAL A 61 3.16 2.08 -3.14
CA VAL A 61 1.91 2.26 -2.39
C VAL A 61 0.75 1.55 -3.06
N LEU A 62 -0.13 0.96 -2.25
CA LEU A 62 -1.41 0.42 -2.73
C LEU A 62 -2.39 1.56 -3.03
N GLY A 63 -3.14 1.45 -4.13
CA GLY A 63 -4.18 2.43 -4.47
C GLY A 63 -5.19 2.65 -3.32
N TRP A 64 -5.57 1.58 -2.61
CA TRP A 64 -6.43 1.66 -1.42
C TRP A 64 -5.84 2.53 -0.30
N ILE A 65 -4.54 2.46 -0.06
CA ILE A 65 -3.86 3.28 0.96
C ILE A 65 -3.82 4.74 0.52
N ALA A 66 -3.54 4.99 -0.77
CA ALA A 66 -3.48 6.34 -1.33
C ALA A 66 -4.83 7.06 -1.24
N GLU A 67 -5.95 6.37 -1.53
CA GLU A 67 -7.30 6.94 -1.39
C GLU A 67 -7.64 7.30 0.05
N LEU A 68 -7.27 6.43 1.01
CA LEU A 68 -7.60 6.64 2.42
C LEU A 68 -6.67 7.64 3.12
N ASN A 69 -5.43 7.78 2.65
CA ASN A 69 -4.39 8.56 3.31
C ASN A 69 -3.72 9.54 2.35
N PRO A 70 -4.46 10.46 1.69
CA PRO A 70 -3.86 11.39 0.73
C PRO A 70 -2.88 12.36 1.40
N GLY A 71 -3.07 12.69 2.67
CA GLY A 71 -2.11 13.46 3.46
C GLY A 71 -0.76 12.76 3.60
N LEU A 72 -0.77 11.44 3.82
CA LEU A 72 0.45 10.64 3.90
C LEU A 72 1.21 10.62 2.56
N MET A 73 0.49 10.57 1.43
CA MET A 73 1.13 10.61 0.11
C MET A 73 1.86 11.94 -0.12
N ARG A 74 1.22 13.06 0.24
CA ARG A 74 1.86 14.38 0.19
C ARG A 74 3.07 14.48 1.12
N GLU A 75 3.00 13.89 2.30
CA GLU A 75 4.12 13.88 3.24
C GLU A 75 5.34 13.13 2.68
N ILE A 76 5.11 11.96 2.04
CA ILE A 76 6.18 11.20 1.37
C ILE A 76 6.86 12.07 0.30
N VAL A 77 6.06 12.73 -0.56
CA VAL A 77 6.58 13.61 -1.63
C VAL A 77 7.26 14.86 -1.06
N ALA A 78 6.69 15.48 -0.03
CA ALA A 78 7.22 16.70 0.60
C ALA A 78 8.61 16.47 1.22
N ARG A 79 8.88 15.24 1.68
CA ARG A 79 10.20 14.82 2.14
C ARG A 79 11.13 14.38 1.01
N GLY A 80 10.75 14.56 -0.25
CA GLY A 80 11.58 14.33 -1.43
C GLY A 80 11.73 12.86 -1.81
N HIS A 81 10.75 12.02 -1.47
CA HIS A 81 10.74 10.62 -1.87
C HIS A 81 9.84 10.40 -3.09
N GLU A 82 10.18 9.39 -3.89
CA GLU A 82 9.37 8.97 -5.03
C GLU A 82 8.18 8.12 -4.57
N VAL A 83 7.00 8.29 -5.17
CA VAL A 83 5.85 7.38 -5.00
C VAL A 83 5.63 6.52 -6.25
N GLY A 84 5.61 5.20 -6.06
CA GLY A 84 5.39 4.19 -7.11
C GLY A 84 4.14 3.32 -6.86
N SER A 85 3.70 2.59 -7.87
CA SER A 85 2.50 1.75 -7.83
C SER A 85 2.78 0.33 -7.31
N ARG A 86 1.88 -0.17 -6.46
CA ARG A 86 1.87 -1.55 -5.93
C ARG A 86 0.60 -2.32 -6.26
N GLY A 87 -0.19 -1.82 -7.21
CA GLY A 87 -1.55 -2.29 -7.48
C GLY A 87 -2.56 -1.84 -6.43
N PHE A 88 -3.85 -2.06 -6.70
CA PHE A 88 -4.89 -1.39 -5.92
C PHE A 88 -5.19 -2.09 -4.59
N TYR A 89 -5.43 -3.41 -4.65
CA TYR A 89 -5.80 -4.25 -3.50
C TYR A 89 -4.80 -5.38 -3.26
N HIS A 90 -3.51 -5.15 -3.55
CA HIS A 90 -2.46 -6.14 -3.33
C HIS A 90 -2.78 -7.50 -4.03
N ARG A 91 -3.40 -7.45 -5.21
CA ARG A 91 -3.69 -8.66 -6.00
C ARG A 91 -2.41 -9.15 -6.67
N SER A 92 -2.18 -10.45 -6.66
CA SER A 92 -1.16 -11.05 -7.52
C SER A 92 -1.49 -10.78 -9.00
N PRO A 93 -0.55 -10.24 -9.79
CA PRO A 93 -0.72 -10.13 -11.24
C PRO A 93 -0.98 -11.47 -11.94
N LYS A 94 -0.59 -12.61 -11.33
CA LYS A 94 -0.81 -13.95 -11.87
C LYS A 94 -2.29 -14.36 -11.86
N ASN A 95 -3.07 -13.71 -11.02
CA ASN A 95 -4.51 -13.95 -10.88
C ASN A 95 -5.33 -12.94 -11.69
N LEU A 96 -4.69 -12.13 -12.53
CA LEU A 96 -5.31 -11.11 -13.37
C LEU A 96 -5.09 -11.45 -14.83
N THR A 97 -6.11 -11.20 -15.64
CA THR A 97 -5.96 -11.09 -17.09
C THR A 97 -5.16 -9.83 -17.45
N PRO A 98 -4.58 -9.75 -18.66
CA PRO A 98 -3.93 -8.54 -19.17
C PRO A 98 -4.77 -7.27 -19.02
N GLU A 99 -6.07 -7.34 -19.31
CA GLU A 99 -6.95 -6.17 -19.22
C GLU A 99 -7.24 -5.79 -17.76
N GLU A 100 -7.52 -6.77 -16.89
CA GLU A 100 -7.70 -6.51 -15.47
C GLU A 100 -6.44 -5.91 -14.82
N PHE A 101 -5.26 -6.31 -15.29
CA PHE A 101 -4.00 -5.74 -14.85
C PHE A 101 -3.84 -4.29 -15.31
N ARG A 102 -4.16 -3.97 -16.58
CA ARG A 102 -4.18 -2.58 -17.07
C ARG A 102 -5.15 -1.70 -16.28
N GLU A 103 -6.35 -2.20 -16.03
CA GLU A 103 -7.36 -1.49 -15.22
C GLU A 103 -6.87 -1.26 -13.78
N ASP A 104 -6.24 -2.26 -13.16
CA ASP A 104 -5.67 -2.14 -11.81
C ASP A 104 -4.54 -1.10 -11.77
N LEU A 105 -3.64 -1.09 -12.77
CA LEU A 105 -2.57 -0.10 -12.90
C LEU A 105 -3.14 1.31 -13.04
N ARG A 106 -4.05 1.52 -13.98
CA ARG A 106 -4.65 2.85 -14.25
C ARG A 106 -5.39 3.38 -13.01
N ARG A 107 -6.18 2.54 -12.35
CA ARG A 107 -6.89 2.91 -11.12
C ARG A 107 -5.92 3.25 -9.98
N THR A 108 -4.86 2.46 -9.84
CA THR A 108 -3.85 2.69 -8.80
C THR A 108 -3.08 3.97 -9.04
N ASN A 109 -2.65 4.21 -10.29
CA ASN A 109 -1.94 5.44 -10.66
C ASN A 109 -2.84 6.65 -10.48
N ASP A 110 -4.11 6.60 -10.92
CA ASP A 110 -5.05 7.70 -10.71
C ASP A 110 -5.21 8.06 -9.21
N ALA A 111 -5.36 7.05 -8.34
CA ALA A 111 -5.44 7.27 -6.90
C ALA A 111 -4.16 7.87 -6.31
N ILE A 112 -2.99 7.35 -6.71
CA ILE A 112 -1.69 7.84 -6.23
C ILE A 112 -1.43 9.25 -6.74
N GLU A 113 -1.54 9.50 -8.04
CA GLU A 113 -1.23 10.80 -8.66
C GLU A 113 -2.14 11.91 -8.12
N LYS A 114 -3.44 11.62 -7.92
CA LYS A 114 -4.37 12.56 -7.27
C LYS A 114 -3.99 12.87 -5.81
N ALA A 115 -3.51 11.87 -5.08
CA ALA A 115 -3.16 12.01 -3.68
C ALA A 115 -1.80 12.70 -3.46
N SER A 116 -0.80 12.33 -4.27
CA SER A 116 0.60 12.72 -4.11
C SER A 116 0.98 13.96 -4.94
N GLY A 117 0.27 14.24 -6.03
CA GLY A 117 0.66 15.24 -7.04
C GLY A 117 1.86 14.81 -7.91
N GLN A 118 2.36 13.59 -7.71
CA GLN A 118 3.51 13.04 -8.40
C GLN A 118 3.06 12.00 -9.42
N ARG A 119 3.52 12.11 -10.67
CA ARG A 119 3.32 11.11 -11.72
C ARG A 119 3.93 9.77 -11.31
N VAL A 120 3.22 8.68 -11.56
CA VAL A 120 3.70 7.33 -11.25
C VAL A 120 4.47 6.75 -12.43
N VAL A 121 5.74 6.44 -12.22
CA VAL A 121 6.62 5.85 -13.26
C VAL A 121 7.24 4.50 -12.84
N GLY A 122 7.11 4.12 -11.58
CA GLY A 122 7.64 2.87 -11.03
C GLY A 122 6.55 1.90 -10.63
N TYR A 123 6.75 0.62 -10.92
CA TYR A 123 5.85 -0.45 -10.48
C TYR A 123 6.56 -1.51 -9.64
N ARG A 124 5.85 -2.06 -8.65
CA ARG A 124 6.29 -3.23 -7.90
C ARG A 124 5.12 -4.09 -7.44
N ALA A 125 5.05 -5.30 -7.98
CA ALA A 125 3.99 -6.26 -7.71
C ALA A 125 3.87 -6.62 -6.22
N ALA A 126 2.62 -6.89 -5.82
CA ALA A 126 2.23 -7.40 -4.50
C ALA A 126 3.10 -8.58 -4.03
N GLU A 127 3.45 -9.48 -4.95
CA GLU A 127 4.35 -10.59 -4.70
C GLU A 127 5.63 -10.49 -5.55
N LYS A 128 6.58 -11.38 -5.26
CA LYS A 128 7.80 -11.51 -6.05
C LYS A 128 7.51 -12.33 -7.31
N LEU A 129 7.88 -11.78 -8.46
CA LEU A 129 7.69 -12.43 -9.76
C LEU A 129 8.94 -13.23 -10.15
N THR A 130 8.73 -14.30 -10.91
CA THR A 130 9.80 -15.03 -11.61
C THR A 130 9.72 -14.78 -13.12
N PHE A 131 10.78 -15.10 -13.86
CA PHE A 131 10.98 -14.65 -15.25
C PHE A 131 9.86 -15.08 -16.21
N GLU A 132 9.34 -16.30 -16.06
CA GLU A 132 8.20 -16.79 -16.87
C GLU A 132 6.93 -15.93 -16.71
N GLN A 133 6.83 -15.18 -15.61
CA GLN A 133 5.65 -14.39 -15.27
C GLN A 133 5.80 -12.92 -15.65
N SER A 134 7.02 -12.43 -15.93
CA SER A 134 7.26 -10.99 -16.11
C SER A 134 7.08 -10.49 -17.53
N GLU A 135 7.22 -11.31 -18.58
CA GLU A 135 7.27 -10.77 -19.96
C GLU A 135 6.02 -9.97 -20.36
N TRP A 136 4.82 -10.55 -20.25
CA TRP A 136 3.57 -9.84 -20.57
C TRP A 136 3.28 -8.68 -19.60
N ILE A 137 3.75 -8.78 -18.35
CA ILE A 137 3.62 -7.72 -17.34
C ILE A 137 4.47 -6.52 -17.75
N LEU A 138 5.73 -6.75 -18.11
CA LEU A 138 6.67 -5.71 -18.55
C LEU A 138 6.19 -5.04 -19.84
N GLU A 139 5.62 -5.81 -20.77
CA GLU A 139 4.99 -5.27 -21.99
C GLU A 139 3.87 -4.29 -21.63
N ILE A 140 2.95 -4.69 -20.75
CA ILE A 140 1.86 -3.82 -20.31
C ILE A 140 2.38 -2.60 -19.54
N LEU A 141 3.37 -2.76 -18.66
CA LEU A 141 3.97 -1.65 -17.93
C LEU A 141 4.60 -0.64 -18.89
N ALA A 142 5.35 -1.11 -19.89
CA ALA A 142 5.91 -0.25 -20.94
C ALA A 142 4.80 0.43 -21.75
N ASP A 143 3.70 -0.28 -22.04
CA ASP A 143 2.55 0.27 -22.74
C ASP A 143 1.85 1.40 -21.99
N GLU A 144 1.69 1.25 -20.67
CA GLU A 144 1.10 2.25 -19.78
C GLU A 144 2.11 3.36 -19.39
N GLY A 145 3.34 3.32 -19.91
CA GLY A 145 4.33 4.38 -19.78
C GLY A 145 5.15 4.35 -18.48
N PHE A 146 5.25 3.19 -17.82
CA PHE A 146 6.15 2.99 -16.70
C PHE A 146 7.61 2.99 -17.18
N ALA A 147 8.48 3.65 -16.41
CA ALA A 147 9.92 3.68 -16.66
C ALA A 147 10.63 2.43 -16.13
N TYR A 148 10.10 1.81 -15.06
CA TYR A 148 10.72 0.64 -14.46
C TYR A 148 9.79 -0.28 -13.66
N ASP A 149 10.23 -1.54 -13.52
CA ASP A 149 9.71 -2.57 -12.62
C ASP A 149 10.74 -2.95 -11.55
N ALA A 150 10.29 -3.23 -10.32
CA ALA A 150 11.13 -3.71 -9.22
C ALA A 150 10.57 -4.98 -8.56
N SER A 151 9.93 -5.86 -9.35
CA SER A 151 9.19 -7.03 -8.89
C SER A 151 9.95 -8.35 -9.01
N PHE A 152 10.96 -8.42 -9.88
CA PHE A 152 11.61 -9.67 -10.26
C PHE A 152 12.57 -10.21 -9.19
N LEU A 153 12.31 -11.43 -8.71
CA LEU A 153 13.22 -12.18 -7.85
C LEU A 153 14.02 -13.21 -8.66
N PRO A 154 15.34 -13.02 -8.83
CA PRO A 154 16.17 -13.97 -9.53
C PRO A 154 16.22 -15.35 -8.87
N THR A 155 16.26 -16.39 -9.69
CA THR A 155 16.49 -17.78 -9.28
C THR A 155 17.76 -18.33 -9.95
N LYS A 156 18.20 -19.53 -9.57
CA LYS A 156 19.36 -20.19 -10.20
C LYS A 156 19.16 -20.39 -11.71
N ASN A 157 17.92 -20.52 -12.17
CA ASN A 157 17.57 -20.72 -13.58
C ASN A 157 17.48 -19.41 -14.36
N SER A 158 17.45 -18.26 -13.68
CA SER A 158 17.42 -16.95 -14.34
C SER A 158 18.75 -16.69 -15.04
N GLU A 159 18.70 -16.14 -16.26
CA GLU A 159 19.88 -15.67 -16.98
C GLU A 159 20.70 -14.69 -16.13
N LYS A 160 22.04 -14.80 -16.16
CA LYS A 160 22.91 -14.00 -15.28
C LYS A 160 22.75 -12.50 -15.50
N SER A 161 22.59 -12.06 -16.75
CA SER A 161 22.35 -10.66 -17.13
C SER A 161 21.07 -10.09 -16.53
N LYS A 162 20.05 -10.94 -16.31
CA LYS A 162 18.75 -10.53 -15.75
C LYS A 162 18.73 -10.52 -14.22
N ARG A 163 19.83 -10.92 -13.55
CA ARG A 163 19.92 -10.93 -12.07
C ARG A 163 20.31 -9.57 -11.48
N VAL A 164 20.61 -8.61 -12.34
CA VAL A 164 21.01 -7.24 -12.04
C VAL A 164 20.16 -6.27 -12.85
N ALA A 165 20.31 -4.96 -12.62
CA ALA A 165 19.57 -3.95 -13.35
C ALA A 165 19.79 -4.09 -14.86
N HIS A 166 18.71 -4.13 -15.64
CA HIS A 166 18.79 -4.27 -17.09
C HIS A 166 17.56 -3.65 -17.75
N GLN A 167 17.69 -3.29 -19.03
CA GLN A 167 16.57 -2.83 -19.83
C GLN A 167 15.97 -3.97 -20.65
N VAL A 168 14.65 -4.01 -20.68
CA VAL A 168 13.87 -4.86 -21.57
C VAL A 168 13.30 -3.98 -22.68
N HIS A 169 13.56 -4.35 -23.93
CA HIS A 169 13.09 -3.62 -25.10
C HIS A 169 12.00 -4.42 -25.81
N ARG A 170 10.84 -3.81 -26.05
CA ARG A 170 9.69 -4.41 -26.75
C ARG A 170 8.99 -3.34 -27.58
N ASP A 171 8.74 -3.61 -28.85
CA ASP A 171 7.98 -2.74 -29.77
C ASP A 171 8.39 -1.25 -29.75
N GLY A 172 9.70 -1.00 -29.69
CA GLY A 172 10.27 0.35 -29.66
C GLY A 172 10.19 1.07 -28.32
N LYS A 173 9.65 0.42 -27.28
CA LYS A 173 9.64 0.89 -25.90
C LYS A 173 10.71 0.18 -25.08
N ALA A 174 11.23 0.86 -24.06
CA ALA A 174 12.20 0.31 -23.13
C ALA A 174 11.70 0.51 -21.70
N ILE A 175 11.80 -0.53 -20.89
CA ILE A 175 11.52 -0.49 -19.45
C ILE A 175 12.72 -1.06 -18.69
N TRP A 176 13.09 -0.40 -17.60
CA TRP A 176 14.11 -0.95 -16.69
C TRP A 176 13.51 -2.00 -15.77
N GLU A 177 14.22 -3.09 -15.56
CA GLU A 177 13.94 -4.02 -14.47
C GLU A 177 15.04 -3.88 -13.42
N PHE A 178 14.65 -3.73 -12.16
CA PHE A 178 15.53 -3.66 -10.99
C PHE A 178 15.27 -4.88 -10.08
N PRO A 179 15.96 -6.01 -10.33
CA PRO A 179 15.71 -7.24 -9.60
C PRO A 179 16.10 -7.16 -8.13
N TYR A 180 15.51 -8.02 -7.30
CA TYR A 180 15.99 -8.23 -5.93
C TYR A 180 17.45 -8.71 -5.96
N ALA A 181 18.32 -8.03 -5.22
CA ALA A 181 19.71 -8.46 -5.09
C ALA A 181 19.83 -9.86 -4.44
N THR A 182 20.68 -10.70 -5.01
CA THR A 182 20.90 -12.09 -4.57
C THR A 182 22.39 -12.42 -4.44
N ALA A 183 22.74 -13.28 -3.49
CA ALA A 183 24.06 -13.90 -3.40
C ALA A 183 24.03 -15.31 -3.98
N ASP A 184 24.95 -15.61 -4.89
CA ASP A 184 25.13 -16.97 -5.42
C ASP A 184 25.89 -17.84 -4.41
N LEU A 185 25.23 -18.90 -3.92
CA LEU A 185 25.80 -19.89 -3.00
C LEU A 185 26.21 -21.19 -3.73
N GLY A 186 26.18 -21.22 -5.07
CA GLY A 186 26.43 -22.39 -5.92
C GLY A 186 25.24 -23.37 -5.99
N VAL A 187 24.62 -23.66 -4.84
CA VAL A 187 23.41 -24.52 -4.76
C VAL A 187 22.12 -23.75 -5.06
N GLY A 188 22.14 -22.43 -4.93
CA GLY A 188 20.98 -21.56 -5.18
C GLY A 188 21.32 -20.09 -4.97
N LEU A 189 20.35 -19.22 -5.23
CA LEU A 189 20.45 -17.79 -5.00
C LEU A 189 19.77 -17.44 -3.67
N LEU A 190 20.53 -16.83 -2.76
CA LEU A 190 20.01 -16.32 -1.51
C LEU A 190 19.62 -14.84 -1.70
N PRO A 191 18.36 -14.44 -1.47
CA PRO A 191 18.00 -13.03 -1.50
C PRO A 191 18.65 -12.27 -0.35
N ILE A 192 19.31 -11.17 -0.68
CA ILE A 192 20.09 -10.35 0.27
C ILE A 192 19.60 -8.89 0.33
N SER A 193 18.46 -8.60 -0.29
CA SER A 193 17.92 -7.26 -0.50
C SER A 193 17.02 -6.73 0.63
N GLY A 194 16.64 -7.56 1.61
CA GLY A 194 15.86 -7.10 2.77
C GLY A 194 14.62 -7.90 3.10
N GLY A 195 13.69 -7.27 3.82
CA GLY A 195 12.45 -7.85 4.35
C GLY A 195 12.68 -9.09 5.22
N ASN A 196 11.86 -10.12 5.01
CA ASN A 196 11.94 -11.39 5.76
C ASN A 196 13.38 -11.94 5.87
N TYR A 197 14.20 -11.92 4.81
CA TYR A 197 15.54 -12.52 4.86
C TYR A 197 16.46 -11.87 5.89
N TYR A 198 16.36 -10.55 6.10
CA TYR A 198 17.15 -9.80 7.07
C TYR A 198 16.81 -10.19 8.50
N ARG A 199 15.52 -10.38 8.78
CA ARG A 199 15.06 -10.85 10.09
C ARG A 199 15.43 -12.31 10.33
N GLN A 200 15.31 -13.15 9.30
CA GLN A 200 15.43 -14.60 9.50
C GLN A 200 16.89 -15.08 9.60
N MET A 201 17.84 -14.39 8.95
CA MET A 201 19.26 -14.79 8.89
C MET A 201 20.12 -14.06 9.93
N PRO A 202 21.30 -14.59 10.29
CA PRO A 202 22.27 -13.83 11.10
C PRO A 202 22.72 -12.56 10.37
N TYR A 203 22.66 -11.41 11.07
CA TYR A 203 22.95 -10.11 10.46
C TYR A 203 24.39 -10.01 9.93
N THR A 204 25.36 -10.63 10.61
CA THR A 204 26.77 -10.67 10.18
C THR A 204 26.95 -11.34 8.82
N LEU A 205 26.23 -12.44 8.58
CA LEU A 205 26.23 -13.12 7.28
C LEU A 205 25.64 -12.24 6.19
N MET A 206 24.52 -11.57 6.50
CA MET A 206 23.86 -10.69 5.55
C MET A 206 24.73 -9.49 5.18
N ARG A 207 25.32 -8.83 6.18
CA ARG A 207 26.27 -7.72 6.00
C ARG A 207 27.45 -8.13 5.12
N HIS A 208 28.01 -9.32 5.34
CA HIS A 208 29.10 -9.84 4.50
C HIS A 208 28.66 -10.09 3.06
N ALA A 209 27.45 -10.61 2.87
CA ALA A 209 26.91 -10.85 1.53
C ALA A 209 26.67 -9.55 0.76
N VAL A 210 26.10 -8.52 1.42
CA VAL A 210 25.92 -7.18 0.84
C VAL A 210 27.26 -6.52 0.52
N LYS A 211 28.25 -6.61 1.42
CA LYS A 211 29.60 -6.10 1.16
C LYS A 211 30.22 -6.76 -0.08
N LYS A 212 30.14 -8.09 -0.17
CA LYS A 212 30.63 -8.84 -1.33
C LYS A 212 29.91 -8.49 -2.63
N TRP A 213 28.63 -8.13 -2.57
CA TRP A 213 27.91 -7.65 -3.75
C TRP A 213 28.53 -6.35 -4.28
N HIS A 214 28.73 -5.37 -3.41
CA HIS A 214 29.36 -4.10 -3.75
C HIS A 214 30.80 -4.24 -4.27
N GLU A 215 31.54 -5.24 -3.78
CA GLU A 215 32.89 -5.56 -4.28
C GLU A 215 32.89 -6.18 -5.68
N ARG A 216 31.77 -6.76 -6.14
CA ARG A 216 31.71 -7.61 -7.35
C ARG A 216 30.83 -7.07 -8.47
N SER A 217 29.88 -6.19 -8.15
CA SER A 217 28.92 -5.66 -9.12
C SER A 217 29.08 -4.15 -9.21
N GLU A 218 29.00 -3.63 -10.44
CA GLU A 218 28.91 -2.20 -10.66
C GLU A 218 27.45 -1.69 -10.66
N ASP A 219 26.49 -2.62 -10.76
CA ASP A 219 25.05 -2.38 -10.80
C ASP A 219 24.50 -1.89 -9.45
N PRO A 220 23.36 -1.18 -9.47
CA PRO A 220 22.72 -0.78 -8.24
C PRO A 220 22.26 -1.97 -7.40
N PHE A 221 22.51 -1.88 -6.10
CA PHE A 221 21.96 -2.76 -5.09
C PHE A 221 20.58 -2.26 -4.66
N VAL A 222 19.56 -3.12 -4.79
CA VAL A 222 18.18 -2.78 -4.39
C VAL A 222 17.91 -3.27 -2.97
N PHE A 223 17.80 -2.35 -2.02
CA PHE A 223 17.30 -2.58 -0.67
C PHE A 223 15.78 -2.46 -0.62
N TYR A 224 15.13 -3.25 0.25
CA TYR A 224 13.72 -3.07 0.56
C TYR A 224 13.31 -3.47 1.98
N PHE A 225 12.28 -2.81 2.46
CA PHE A 225 11.51 -3.22 3.64
C PHE A 225 10.06 -2.77 3.49
N HIS A 226 9.19 -3.30 4.34
CA HIS A 226 7.80 -2.90 4.43
C HIS A 226 7.59 -2.07 5.69
N THR A 227 6.71 -1.08 5.63
CA THR A 227 6.40 -0.19 6.75
C THR A 227 5.94 -0.96 7.99
N TRP A 228 5.09 -1.99 7.84
CA TRP A 228 4.64 -2.83 8.95
C TRP A 228 5.78 -3.57 9.69
N GLU A 229 6.97 -3.70 9.07
CA GLU A 229 8.12 -4.34 9.72
C GLU A 229 8.72 -3.45 10.83
N LEU A 230 8.34 -2.17 10.90
CA LEU A 230 8.71 -1.19 11.95
C LEU A 230 7.73 -1.15 13.13
N ASP A 231 6.83 -2.14 13.22
CA ASP A 231 5.81 -2.21 14.26
C ASP A 231 5.83 -3.56 15.00
N PRO A 232 6.70 -3.70 16.02
CA PRO A 232 6.75 -4.93 16.82
C PRO A 232 5.45 -5.24 17.57
N GLU A 233 4.64 -4.22 17.81
CA GLU A 233 3.40 -4.26 18.61
C GLU A 233 2.14 -4.43 17.76
N GLN A 234 2.31 -4.65 16.45
CA GLN A 234 1.17 -4.88 15.55
C GLN A 234 0.29 -6.06 16.01
N PRO A 235 -1.03 -6.00 15.78
CA PRO A 235 -1.94 -7.09 16.13
C PRO A 235 -1.51 -8.44 15.55
N ARG A 236 -1.66 -9.49 16.35
CA ARG A 236 -1.24 -10.86 15.97
C ARG A 236 -2.40 -11.68 15.44
N ILE A 237 -2.30 -12.09 14.18
CA ILE A 237 -3.22 -13.01 13.52
C ILE A 237 -2.91 -14.45 13.97
N SER A 238 -3.60 -14.91 15.01
CA SER A 238 -3.41 -16.25 15.60
C SER A 238 -3.87 -17.39 14.67
N ALA A 239 -4.85 -17.13 13.80
CA ALA A 239 -5.37 -18.06 12.81
C ALA A 239 -4.35 -18.44 11.71
N ALA A 240 -3.25 -17.70 11.58
CA ALA A 240 -2.23 -17.98 10.59
C ALA A 240 -1.40 -19.22 10.93
N SER A 241 -0.97 -19.94 9.89
CA SER A 241 -0.10 -21.11 10.04
C SER A 241 1.20 -20.75 10.80
N LYS A 242 1.78 -21.73 11.51
CA LYS A 242 3.06 -21.52 12.23
C LYS A 242 4.15 -20.95 11.31
N PHE A 243 4.19 -21.40 10.06
CA PHE A 243 5.13 -20.90 9.06
C PHE A 243 4.91 -19.42 8.73
N ASN A 244 3.66 -19.01 8.45
CA ASN A 244 3.34 -17.61 8.15
C ASN A 244 3.58 -16.70 9.36
N ARG A 245 3.26 -17.18 10.57
CA ARG A 245 3.57 -16.47 11.81
C ARG A 245 5.07 -16.27 12.02
N ILE A 246 5.91 -17.27 11.71
CA ILE A 246 7.37 -17.13 11.80
C ILE A 246 7.90 -16.11 10.78
N ARG A 247 7.42 -16.15 9.54
CA ARG A 247 7.82 -15.19 8.50
C ARG A 247 7.41 -13.76 8.85
N HIS A 248 6.22 -13.59 9.41
CA HIS A 248 5.67 -12.28 9.74
C HIS A 248 6.29 -11.71 11.02
N TYR A 249 6.25 -12.45 12.14
CA TYR A 249 6.52 -11.89 13.47
C TYR A 249 7.94 -12.07 14.00
N ARG A 250 8.74 -13.00 13.46
CA ARG A 250 10.05 -13.31 14.05
C ARG A 250 11.02 -12.12 13.91
N LYS A 251 11.58 -11.67 15.03
CA LYS A 251 12.59 -10.59 15.12
C LYS A 251 12.13 -9.26 14.53
N LEU A 252 10.83 -8.94 14.61
CA LEU A 252 10.32 -7.63 14.19
C LEU A 252 10.98 -6.48 14.97
N ASP A 253 11.22 -6.67 16.26
CA ASP A 253 11.94 -5.75 17.16
C ASP A 253 13.38 -5.44 16.72
N LYS A 254 13.94 -6.21 15.77
CA LYS A 254 15.28 -6.00 15.24
C LYS A 254 15.30 -5.24 13.91
N MET A 255 14.16 -5.07 13.24
CA MET A 255 14.15 -4.51 11.90
C MET A 255 14.65 -3.07 11.87
N GLU A 256 14.21 -2.23 12.80
CA GLU A 256 14.66 -0.83 12.89
C GLU A 256 16.18 -0.73 13.10
N TRP A 257 16.75 -1.55 14.00
CA TRP A 257 18.20 -1.63 14.19
C TRP A 257 18.92 -2.06 12.91
N ILE A 258 18.39 -3.07 12.20
CA ILE A 258 19.00 -3.52 10.93
C ILE A 258 18.98 -2.39 9.90
N LEU A 259 17.91 -1.62 9.80
CA LEU A 259 17.82 -0.50 8.86
C LEU A 259 18.81 0.61 9.23
N HIS A 260 18.91 0.99 10.51
CA HIS A 260 19.92 1.92 11.02
C HIS A 260 21.33 1.52 10.58
N GLU A 261 21.70 0.25 10.82
CA GLU A 261 23.03 -0.24 10.44
C GLU A 261 23.30 -0.20 8.93
N ASN A 262 22.29 -0.44 8.09
CA ASN A 262 22.48 -0.39 6.63
C ASN A 262 22.52 1.05 6.12
N LEU A 263 21.62 1.93 6.60
CA LEU A 263 21.59 3.35 6.21
C LEU A 263 22.84 4.11 6.66
N ALA A 264 23.45 3.71 7.79
CA ALA A 264 24.72 4.25 8.24
C ALA A 264 25.91 3.84 7.35
N LEU A 265 25.81 2.71 6.64
CA LEU A 265 26.89 2.18 5.80
C LEU A 265 26.71 2.53 4.32
N TYR A 266 25.47 2.67 3.86
CA TYR A 266 25.13 2.77 2.45
C TYR A 266 24.20 3.97 2.23
N ARG A 267 24.69 4.94 1.45
CA ARG A 267 23.87 6.08 1.03
C ARG A 267 22.85 5.60 -0.01
N CYS A 268 21.56 5.79 0.28
CA CYS A 268 20.45 5.34 -0.55
C CYS A 268 19.77 6.49 -1.29
N THR A 269 19.20 6.17 -2.45
CA THR A 269 18.39 7.08 -3.26
C THR A 269 17.13 6.39 -3.81
N SER A 270 16.21 7.17 -4.38
CA SER A 270 15.07 6.64 -5.14
C SER A 270 15.49 6.08 -6.50
N VAL A 271 14.66 5.24 -7.11
CA VAL A 271 14.92 4.72 -8.46
C VAL A 271 14.81 5.84 -9.50
N ALA A 272 13.85 6.75 -9.37
CA ALA A 272 13.73 7.89 -10.28
C ALA A 272 14.96 8.81 -10.25
N ASP A 273 15.53 9.08 -9.07
CA ASP A 273 16.79 9.84 -8.94
C ASP A 273 17.94 9.13 -9.64
N HIS A 274 18.04 7.80 -9.47
CA HIS A 274 19.07 6.99 -10.12
C HIS A 274 18.96 7.00 -11.64
N LEU A 275 17.73 6.98 -12.16
CA LEU A 275 17.44 7.07 -13.59
C LEU A 275 17.57 8.49 -14.14
N GLY A 276 17.68 9.50 -13.28
CA GLY A 276 17.75 10.91 -13.68
C GLY A 276 16.42 11.47 -14.20
N ILE A 277 15.29 10.90 -13.75
CA ILE A 277 13.93 11.26 -14.18
C ILE A 277 13.09 11.86 -13.03
N ALA A 278 13.73 12.22 -11.91
CA ALA A 278 13.03 12.74 -10.73
C ALA A 278 12.28 14.05 -11.01
N ASP A 279 12.86 14.93 -11.84
CA ASP A 279 12.23 16.19 -12.22
C ASP A 279 11.00 15.98 -13.12
N ASP A 280 10.94 14.86 -13.86
CA ASP A 280 9.82 14.49 -14.74
C ASP A 280 8.61 13.96 -13.97
N LEU A 281 8.73 13.76 -12.65
CA LEU A 281 7.66 13.26 -11.80
C LEU A 281 6.67 14.34 -11.40
N VAL A 282 7.04 15.62 -11.54
CA VAL A 282 6.16 16.74 -11.20
C VAL A 282 5.03 16.81 -12.23
N SER A 283 3.82 16.45 -11.82
CA SER A 283 2.66 16.58 -12.68
C SER A 283 2.30 18.05 -12.87
N GLU A 284 2.27 18.55 -14.11
CA GLU A 284 1.70 19.88 -14.42
C GLU A 284 0.22 19.99 -14.02
N LYS A 285 -0.46 18.85 -13.78
CA LYS A 285 -1.85 18.77 -13.35
C LYS A 285 -2.01 18.71 -11.83
N VAL A 286 -1.27 19.51 -11.09
CA VAL A 286 -1.78 19.93 -9.77
C VAL A 286 -2.84 20.99 -10.05
N GLN A 287 -4.07 20.55 -10.36
CA GLN A 287 -5.18 21.37 -9.89
C GLN A 287 -4.99 21.43 -8.39
N GLU A 288 -4.73 22.61 -7.85
CA GLU A 288 -4.94 22.87 -6.44
C GLU A 288 -6.37 22.42 -6.15
N ILE A 289 -6.53 21.17 -5.72
CA ILE A 289 -7.60 20.85 -4.82
C ILE A 289 -7.15 21.57 -3.57
N VAL A 290 -7.56 22.84 -3.48
CA VAL A 290 -7.76 23.51 -2.21
C VAL A 290 -8.68 22.57 -1.47
N VAL A 291 -8.08 21.64 -0.72
CA VAL A 291 -8.73 21.11 0.46
C VAL A 291 -8.87 22.35 1.29
N ASP A 292 -10.05 22.96 1.18
CA ASP A 292 -10.54 23.91 2.15
C ASP A 292 -10.53 23.08 3.43
N THR A 293 -9.37 23.07 4.10
CA THR A 293 -9.28 22.70 5.50
C THR A 293 -10.33 23.60 6.07
N PRO A 294 -11.47 23.07 6.57
CA PRO A 294 -12.54 23.94 6.97
C PRO A 294 -11.87 24.90 7.92
N LYS A 295 -11.73 26.17 7.52
CA LYS A 295 -11.53 27.22 8.50
C LYS A 295 -12.62 26.90 9.49
N LYS A 296 -12.32 26.97 10.79
CA LYS A 296 -13.38 27.01 11.80
C LYS A 296 -14.20 28.26 11.51
N VAL A 297 -15.05 28.17 10.49
CA VAL A 297 -16.15 29.05 10.23
C VAL A 297 -17.04 28.64 11.36
N LYS A 298 -17.09 29.49 12.39
CA LYS A 298 -18.23 29.51 13.28
C LYS A 298 -19.42 29.89 12.40
N ALA A 299 -19.93 28.94 11.62
CA ALA A 299 -21.22 29.06 11.01
C ALA A 299 -22.17 29.30 12.17
N LYS A 300 -22.97 30.37 12.10
CA LYS A 300 -24.06 30.51 13.05
C LYS A 300 -24.91 29.24 12.89
N ALA A 301 -25.25 28.59 13.99
CA ALA A 301 -25.95 27.29 14.00
C ALA A 301 -27.26 27.25 13.19
N ALA A 302 -27.76 28.41 12.72
CA ALA A 302 -28.96 28.56 11.92
C ALA A 302 -28.81 28.20 10.41
N ASP A 303 -27.59 28.10 9.87
CA ASP A 303 -27.38 27.93 8.40
C ASP A 303 -26.85 26.53 7.98
N LEU A 304 -26.71 25.59 8.92
CA LEU A 304 -26.13 24.28 8.63
C LEU A 304 -27.19 23.25 8.21
N THR A 305 -26.99 22.64 7.05
CA THR A 305 -27.85 21.55 6.55
C THR A 305 -27.68 20.30 7.43
N PRO A 306 -28.76 19.69 7.95
CA PRO A 306 -28.68 18.45 8.72
C PRO A 306 -28.04 17.30 7.92
N VAL A 307 -27.21 16.50 8.57
CA VAL A 307 -26.50 15.37 7.95
C VAL A 307 -27.21 14.06 8.29
N SER A 308 -27.34 13.16 7.31
CA SER A 308 -27.82 11.79 7.55
C SER A 308 -26.69 10.80 7.31
N ILE A 309 -26.39 9.98 8.33
CA ILE A 309 -25.43 8.89 8.27
C ILE A 309 -26.21 7.62 7.96
N VAL A 310 -25.99 7.06 6.76
CA VAL A 310 -26.66 5.83 6.34
C VAL A 310 -25.71 4.65 6.54
N VAL A 311 -26.13 3.68 7.34
CA VAL A 311 -25.35 2.49 7.68
C VAL A 311 -26.05 1.26 7.08
N PRO A 312 -25.53 0.68 5.99
CA PRO A 312 -26.02 -0.61 5.52
C PRO A 312 -25.59 -1.72 6.47
N CYS A 313 -26.49 -2.66 6.76
CA CYS A 313 -26.22 -3.77 7.66
C CYS A 313 -26.60 -5.11 7.02
N TYR A 314 -25.73 -6.11 7.12
CA TYR A 314 -26.02 -7.51 6.80
C TYR A 314 -25.17 -8.44 7.67
N ASN A 315 -25.78 -9.09 8.65
CA ASN A 315 -25.10 -10.02 9.58
C ASN A 315 -23.92 -9.38 10.37
N GLU A 316 -24.20 -8.28 11.06
CA GLU A 316 -23.24 -7.41 11.75
C GLU A 316 -23.33 -7.49 13.29
N THR A 317 -24.00 -8.49 13.87
CA THR A 317 -24.21 -8.62 15.33
C THR A 317 -22.93 -8.37 16.14
N GLU A 318 -21.81 -8.98 15.74
CA GLU A 318 -20.54 -8.89 16.48
C GLU A 318 -19.81 -7.55 16.32
N SER A 319 -20.04 -6.82 15.22
CA SER A 319 -19.37 -5.54 14.94
C SER A 319 -20.14 -4.32 15.45
N LEU A 320 -21.44 -4.45 15.70
CA LEU A 320 -22.32 -3.36 16.14
C LEU A 320 -21.87 -2.63 17.42
N PRO A 321 -21.34 -3.29 18.47
CA PRO A 321 -20.85 -2.58 19.66
C PRO A 321 -19.68 -1.63 19.34
N TYR A 322 -18.79 -2.04 18.44
CA TYR A 322 -17.68 -1.22 17.98
C TYR A 322 -18.19 -0.07 17.10
N LEU A 323 -19.06 -0.38 16.13
CA LEU A 323 -19.69 0.61 15.27
C LEU A 323 -20.42 1.69 16.10
N ALA A 324 -21.09 1.32 17.17
CA ALA A 324 -21.74 2.26 18.08
C ALA A 324 -20.77 3.22 18.77
N LYS A 325 -19.57 2.75 19.12
CA LYS A 325 -18.52 3.62 19.66
C LYS A 325 -18.02 4.61 18.59
N THR A 326 -17.82 4.14 17.37
CA THR A 326 -17.39 4.97 16.24
C THR A 326 -18.44 6.03 15.90
N LEU A 327 -19.72 5.63 15.79
CA LEU A 327 -20.83 6.55 15.52
C LEU A 327 -20.93 7.63 16.61
N ARG A 328 -20.82 7.27 17.90
CA ARG A 328 -20.78 8.28 18.98
C ARG A 328 -19.63 9.27 18.83
N SER A 329 -18.45 8.82 18.40
CA SER A 329 -17.31 9.70 18.15
C SER A 329 -17.57 10.65 16.98
N VAL A 330 -18.14 10.15 15.89
CA VAL A 330 -18.50 10.95 14.71
C VAL A 330 -19.56 11.99 15.06
N GLU A 331 -20.60 11.59 15.79
CA GLU A 331 -21.66 12.50 16.26
C GLU A 331 -21.12 13.59 17.19
N SER A 332 -20.21 13.24 18.11
CA SER A 332 -19.53 14.23 18.95
C SER A 332 -18.77 15.25 18.11
N GLN A 333 -18.02 14.81 17.11
CA GLN A 333 -17.27 15.70 16.24
C GLN A 333 -18.20 16.60 15.41
N LEU A 334 -19.30 16.05 14.87
CA LEU A 334 -20.31 16.81 14.12
C LEU A 334 -21.00 17.87 15.01
N ASN A 335 -21.35 17.52 16.24
CA ASN A 335 -21.91 18.44 17.22
C ASN A 335 -20.91 19.56 17.58
N ASP A 336 -19.63 19.23 17.76
CA ASP A 336 -18.57 20.21 18.08
C ASP A 336 -18.39 21.28 16.97
N ILE A 337 -18.73 20.93 15.72
CA ILE A 337 -18.72 21.84 14.57
C ILE A 337 -20.11 22.39 14.22
N GLY A 338 -21.13 22.12 15.04
CA GLY A 338 -22.47 22.72 14.97
C GLY A 338 -23.49 22.01 14.07
N TYR A 339 -23.18 20.83 13.54
CA TYR A 339 -24.10 20.06 12.70
C TYR A 339 -25.02 19.18 13.55
N SER A 340 -26.29 19.10 13.15
CA SER A 340 -27.21 18.05 13.62
C SER A 340 -27.13 16.82 12.71
N SER A 341 -26.94 15.63 13.28
CA SER A 341 -26.93 14.37 12.53
C SER A 341 -28.14 13.49 12.84
N LYS A 342 -28.50 12.63 11.88
CA LYS A 342 -29.40 11.48 12.09
C LYS A 342 -28.73 10.22 11.58
N ILE A 343 -29.00 9.09 12.22
CA ILE A 343 -28.49 7.79 11.79
C ILE A 343 -29.64 6.97 11.18
N ILE A 344 -29.38 6.38 10.02
CA ILE A 344 -30.32 5.47 9.35
C ILE A 344 -29.62 4.14 9.14
N PHE A 345 -30.00 3.14 9.92
CA PHE A 345 -29.59 1.75 9.67
C PHE A 345 -30.48 1.15 8.58
N VAL A 346 -29.86 0.52 7.58
CA VAL A 346 -30.54 -0.16 6.47
C VAL A 346 -30.18 -1.63 6.53
N ASP A 347 -31.03 -2.43 7.16
CA ASP A 347 -30.89 -3.88 7.26
C ASP A 347 -31.28 -4.57 5.95
N ASP A 348 -30.31 -5.20 5.30
CA ASP A 348 -30.49 -5.91 4.02
C ASP A 348 -30.81 -7.40 4.23
N CYS A 349 -31.84 -7.67 5.02
CA CYS A 349 -32.31 -9.01 5.36
C CYS A 349 -31.24 -9.83 6.12
N SER A 350 -30.73 -9.29 7.23
CA SER A 350 -29.84 -10.04 8.12
C SER A 350 -30.53 -11.30 8.66
N THR A 351 -29.77 -12.38 8.76
CA THR A 351 -30.19 -13.70 9.27
C THR A 351 -29.77 -13.94 10.72
N ASP A 352 -28.96 -13.06 11.30
CA ASP A 352 -28.50 -13.08 12.69
C ASP A 352 -29.23 -12.03 13.56
N ASN A 353 -28.74 -11.77 14.78
CA ASN A 353 -29.34 -10.81 15.71
C ASN A 353 -28.94 -9.33 15.44
N THR A 354 -28.60 -8.97 14.20
CA THR A 354 -28.17 -7.61 13.83
C THR A 354 -29.19 -6.56 14.26
N VAL A 355 -30.46 -6.75 13.87
CA VAL A 355 -31.50 -5.76 14.17
C VAL A 355 -31.79 -5.67 15.66
N GLY A 356 -31.84 -6.80 16.38
CA GLY A 356 -32.01 -6.79 17.83
C GLY A 356 -30.86 -6.07 18.54
N THR A 357 -29.64 -6.22 18.04
CA THR A 357 -28.45 -5.53 18.59
C THR A 357 -28.47 -4.03 18.27
N ILE A 358 -28.98 -3.61 17.10
CA ILE A 358 -29.19 -2.18 16.79
C ILE A 358 -30.25 -1.60 17.74
N GLU A 359 -31.36 -2.30 17.97
CA GLU A 359 -32.42 -1.87 18.89
C GLU A 359 -31.91 -1.74 20.33
N GLU A 360 -31.08 -2.68 20.80
CA GLU A 360 -30.46 -2.62 22.12
C GLU A 360 -29.53 -1.41 22.27
N LEU A 361 -28.69 -1.14 21.25
CA LEU A 361 -27.68 -0.09 21.30
C LEU A 361 -28.23 1.32 21.02
N PHE A 362 -29.32 1.43 20.24
CA PHE A 362 -29.80 2.70 19.69
C PHE A 362 -31.32 2.93 19.79
N GLY A 363 -32.12 1.95 20.22
CA GLY A 363 -33.59 1.99 20.11
C GLY A 363 -34.29 3.11 20.91
N GLY A 364 -33.62 3.70 21.91
CA GLY A 364 -34.14 4.82 22.69
C GLY A 364 -33.88 6.21 22.10
N ARG A 365 -33.38 6.29 20.86
CA ARG A 365 -32.90 7.54 20.25
C ARG A 365 -33.82 8.04 19.16
N ASP A 366 -34.30 9.29 19.30
CA ASP A 366 -35.19 9.95 18.33
C ASP A 366 -34.49 10.36 17.02
N ASP A 367 -33.16 10.38 17.03
CA ASP A 367 -32.30 10.68 15.88
C ASP A 367 -31.82 9.44 15.12
N VAL A 368 -32.30 8.25 15.50
CA VAL A 368 -31.99 6.97 14.84
C VAL A 368 -33.22 6.37 14.19
N ARG A 369 -33.07 5.88 12.95
CA ARG A 369 -34.10 5.15 12.22
C ARG A 369 -33.55 3.82 11.71
N ILE A 370 -34.35 2.76 11.82
CA ILE A 370 -34.04 1.44 11.25
C ILE A 370 -34.98 1.20 10.07
N VAL A 371 -34.41 0.87 8.92
CA VAL A 371 -35.12 0.49 7.68
C VAL A 371 -34.77 -0.95 7.39
N ARG A 372 -35.78 -1.81 7.26
CA ARG A 372 -35.59 -3.24 6.97
C ARG A 372 -36.07 -3.55 5.57
N HIS A 373 -35.30 -4.33 4.83
CA HIS A 373 -35.72 -4.87 3.55
C HIS A 373 -36.35 -6.26 3.72
N GLU A 374 -37.49 -6.49 3.07
CA GLU A 374 -38.19 -7.80 3.06
C GLU A 374 -37.47 -8.86 2.20
N VAL A 375 -36.59 -8.42 1.30
CA VAL A 375 -35.80 -9.26 0.40
C VAL A 375 -34.41 -8.65 0.32
N ASN A 376 -33.36 -9.48 0.36
CA ASN A 376 -31.98 -9.03 0.14
C ASN A 376 -31.90 -8.31 -1.22
N LYS A 377 -31.65 -6.99 -1.19
CA LYS A 377 -31.49 -6.15 -2.39
C LYS A 377 -30.02 -5.99 -2.79
N GLY A 378 -29.14 -6.81 -2.20
CA GLY A 378 -27.73 -6.87 -2.51
C GLY A 378 -27.49 -6.77 -4.01
N ARG A 379 -26.84 -5.69 -4.44
CA ARG A 379 -26.34 -5.56 -5.81
C ARG A 379 -25.24 -6.60 -6.02
N ARG A 380 -25.62 -7.83 -6.39
CA ARG A 380 -24.81 -8.64 -7.28
C ARG A 380 -24.63 -7.82 -8.56
N GLY A 381 -23.38 -7.55 -8.92
CA GLY A 381 -23.02 -6.74 -10.08
C GLY A 381 -23.75 -7.18 -11.34
N ARG A 382 -24.40 -6.22 -12.00
CA ARG A 382 -24.62 -6.10 -13.45
C ARG A 382 -25.26 -4.73 -13.70
N TYR A 383 -24.42 -3.74 -14.01
CA TYR A 383 -24.90 -2.53 -14.68
C TYR A 383 -25.29 -2.94 -16.11
N HIS A 384 -26.57 -3.22 -16.34
CA HIS A 384 -27.12 -3.12 -17.69
C HIS A 384 -27.47 -1.65 -17.92
N HIS A 385 -26.61 -0.95 -18.65
CA HIS A 385 -27.00 0.26 -19.34
C HIS A 385 -28.12 -0.09 -20.33
N ARG A 386 -29.35 0.32 -20.03
CA ARG A 386 -30.34 0.60 -21.07
C ARG A 386 -30.38 2.11 -21.24
N HIS A 387 -29.81 2.58 -22.34
CA HIS A 387 -30.14 3.88 -22.89
C HIS A 387 -31.62 3.87 -23.29
N SER A 388 -32.40 4.75 -22.69
CA SER A 388 -33.67 5.20 -23.22
C SER A 388 -33.43 6.35 -24.18
N SER A 389 -33.81 6.14 -25.44
CA SER A 389 -33.97 7.19 -26.44
C SER A 389 -35.03 6.71 -27.45
N GLY A 390 -36.09 7.51 -27.62
CA GLY A 390 -37.08 7.38 -28.70
C GLY A 390 -38.22 6.43 -28.41
#